data_AF-A0A415CSJ2-F1
#
_entry.id   AF-A0A415CSJ2-F1
#
_cell.length_a   1.000
_cell.length_b   1.000
_cell.length_c   1.000
_cell.angle_alpha   90.00
_cell.angle_beta   90.00
_cell.angle_gamma   90.00
#
_symmetry.space_group_name_H-M   'P 1'
#
loop_
_entity.id
_entity.type
_entity.pdbx_description
1 polymer ?
#
loop_
_entity_poly.entity_id
_entity_poly.type
_entity_poly.pdbx_seq_one_letter_code
_entity_poly.pdbx_strand_id
1 'polypeptide(L)'
;MRRKEARVEVRMTEHEKEALKRKAAKNGMTVSEYARTLLANSDDATIRVIDTEPLRKAAHELAKQGTNLNQFMRFLNTYGSNALDHEEAKAVLGKEVAAFSEIMEALAALRREADRNNVHLKIEDFDNAEND
;
A
#
# COMPACT_ATOMS: atom_id res chain seq x y z
N MET A 1 -23.94 1.81 -39.06
CA MET A 1 -23.04 1.26 -38.02
C MET A 1 -21.60 1.54 -38.42
N ARG A 2 -20.82 2.33 -37.67
CA ARG A 2 -19.38 2.52 -37.96
C ARG A 2 -18.65 1.21 -37.68
N ARG A 3 -17.75 0.79 -38.58
CA ARG A 3 -16.89 -0.39 -38.38
C ARG A 3 -15.92 -0.12 -37.22
N LYS A 4 -15.78 -1.09 -36.32
CA LYS A 4 -14.87 -1.03 -35.15
C LYS A 4 -13.51 -1.60 -35.57
N GLU A 5 -12.67 -0.77 -36.18
CA GLU A 5 -11.38 -1.20 -36.76
C GLU A 5 -10.19 -1.07 -35.78
N ALA A 6 -10.29 -0.17 -34.79
CA ALA A 6 -9.28 -0.03 -33.75
C ALA A 6 -9.26 -1.24 -32.79
N ARG A 7 -8.06 -1.70 -32.45
CA ARG A 7 -7.83 -2.83 -31.54
C ARG A 7 -7.06 -2.38 -30.31
N VAL A 8 -7.43 -2.94 -29.16
CA VAL A 8 -6.70 -2.83 -27.89
C VAL A 8 -6.36 -4.24 -27.45
N GLU A 9 -5.08 -4.51 -27.23
CA GLU A 9 -4.61 -5.79 -26.71
C GLU A 9 -4.29 -5.66 -25.22
N VAL A 10 -4.84 -6.57 -24.42
CA VAL A 10 -4.62 -6.62 -22.98
C VAL A 10 -4.04 -7.99 -22.64
N ARG A 11 -2.86 -8.02 -22.02
CA ARG A 11 -2.26 -9.24 -21.50
C ARG A 11 -2.89 -9.57 -20.15
N MET A 12 -3.29 -10.81 -19.96
CA MET A 12 -4.00 -11.28 -18.77
C MET A 12 -3.46 -12.65 -18.39
N THR A 13 -3.45 -12.94 -17.10
CA THR A 13 -3.34 -14.31 -16.58
C THR A 13 -4.59 -15.11 -16.96
N GLU A 14 -4.49 -16.45 -16.94
CA GLU A 14 -5.66 -17.30 -17.21
C GLU A 14 -6.79 -17.09 -16.18
N HIS A 15 -6.43 -16.81 -14.92
CA HIS A 15 -7.41 -16.50 -13.88
C HIS A 15 -8.22 -15.23 -14.19
N GLU A 16 -7.54 -14.15 -14.59
CA GLU A 16 -8.20 -12.88 -14.95
C GLU A 16 -9.11 -13.04 -16.18
N LYS A 17 -8.67 -13.83 -17.16
CA LYS A 17 -9.42 -14.15 -18.36
C LYS A 17 -10.68 -14.96 -18.06
N GLU A 18 -10.60 -15.94 -17.16
CA GLU A 18 -11.78 -16.68 -16.68
C GLU A 18 -12.74 -15.78 -15.92
N ALA A 19 -12.23 -14.92 -15.02
CA ALA A 19 -13.05 -13.98 -14.29
C ALA A 19 -13.79 -13.03 -15.24
N LEU A 20 -13.12 -12.53 -16.29
CA LEU A 20 -13.72 -11.71 -17.33
C LEU A 20 -14.84 -12.46 -18.08
N LYS A 21 -14.58 -13.71 -18.50
CA LYS A 21 -15.60 -14.56 -19.15
C LYS A 21 -16.82 -14.79 -18.26
N ARG A 22 -16.62 -15.11 -16.98
CA ARG A 22 -17.73 -15.30 -16.02
C ARG A 22 -18.55 -14.02 -15.84
N LYS A 23 -17.88 -12.87 -15.71
CA LYS A 23 -18.55 -11.57 -15.57
C LYS A 23 -19.37 -11.20 -16.82
N ALA A 24 -18.81 -11.43 -18.00
CA ALA A 24 -19.52 -11.20 -19.26
C ALA A 24 -20.75 -12.11 -19.38
N ALA A 25 -20.60 -13.41 -19.11
CA ALA A 25 -21.69 -14.38 -19.12
C ALA A 25 -22.80 -14.04 -18.11
N LYS A 26 -22.43 -13.61 -16.90
CA LYS A 26 -23.40 -13.17 -15.86
C LYS A 26 -24.27 -12.00 -16.33
N ASN A 27 -23.73 -11.13 -17.18
CA ASN A 27 -24.46 -10.00 -17.77
C ASN A 27 -25.06 -10.31 -19.15
N GLY A 28 -25.01 -11.56 -19.62
CA GLY A 28 -25.55 -11.97 -20.92
C GLY A 28 -24.80 -11.38 -22.12
N MET A 29 -23.56 -10.93 -21.94
CA MET A 29 -22.77 -10.23 -22.95
C MET A 29 -21.61 -11.09 -23.46
N THR A 30 -21.18 -10.84 -24.70
CA THR A 30 -19.88 -11.34 -25.16
C THR A 30 -18.74 -10.63 -24.40
N VAL A 31 -17.58 -11.27 -24.29
CA VAL A 31 -16.41 -10.66 -23.61
C VAL A 31 -16.06 -9.30 -24.21
N SER A 32 -16.09 -9.17 -25.54
CA SER A 32 -15.79 -7.90 -26.22
C SER A 32 -16.87 -6.84 -26.03
N GLU A 33 -18.13 -7.23 -25.89
CA GLU A 33 -19.22 -6.31 -25.61
C GLU A 33 -19.16 -5.82 -24.16
N TYR A 34 -19.01 -6.74 -23.22
CA TYR A 34 -18.82 -6.43 -21.80
C TYR A 34 -17.63 -5.50 -21.57
N ALA A 35 -16.48 -5.80 -22.18
CA ALA A 35 -15.28 -4.97 -22.07
C ALA A 35 -15.49 -3.56 -22.66
N ARG A 36 -16.14 -3.43 -23.83
CA ARG A 36 -16.43 -2.10 -24.40
C ARG A 36 -17.42 -1.31 -23.55
N THR A 37 -18.44 -1.97 -23.02
CA THR A 37 -19.42 -1.33 -22.15
C THR A 37 -18.74 -0.77 -20.91
N LEU A 38 -17.85 -1.54 -20.27
CA LEU A 38 -17.14 -1.08 -19.07
C LEU A 38 -16.02 -0.06 -19.33
N LEU A 39 -15.28 -0.21 -20.43
CA LEU A 39 -14.07 0.60 -20.66
C LEU A 39 -14.34 1.90 -21.43
N ALA A 40 -15.39 1.93 -22.26
CA ALA A 40 -15.65 3.05 -23.16
C ALA A 40 -17.02 3.70 -22.96
N ASN A 41 -17.99 2.99 -22.38
CA ASN A 41 -19.37 3.47 -22.29
C ASN A 41 -19.90 3.61 -20.85
N SER A 42 -19.15 3.17 -19.84
CA SER A 42 -19.54 3.36 -18.44
C SER A 42 -18.59 4.36 -17.78
N ASP A 43 -19.17 5.46 -17.30
CA ASP A 43 -18.48 6.40 -16.41
C ASP A 43 -18.32 5.82 -14.98
N ASP A 44 -19.01 4.71 -14.70
CA ASP A 44 -19.04 4.01 -13.40
C ASP A 44 -17.83 3.10 -13.15
N ALA A 45 -16.86 3.02 -14.08
CA ALA A 45 -15.60 2.34 -13.83
C ALA A 45 -14.74 3.16 -12.85
N THR A 46 -15.17 3.19 -11.59
CA THR A 46 -14.48 3.87 -10.51
C THR A 46 -13.21 3.08 -10.19
N ILE A 47 -12.09 3.58 -10.70
CA ILE A 47 -10.78 3.20 -10.15
C ILE A 47 -10.80 3.66 -8.70
N ARG A 48 -10.85 2.70 -7.76
CA ARG A 48 -10.78 2.99 -6.33
C ARG A 48 -9.35 3.43 -6.04
N VAL A 49 -9.14 4.74 -6.02
CA VAL A 49 -7.89 5.35 -5.58
C VAL A 49 -7.98 5.52 -4.07
N ILE A 50 -7.05 4.91 -3.33
CA ILE A 50 -6.90 5.15 -1.91
C ILE A 50 -5.90 6.28 -1.72
N ASP A 51 -6.29 7.30 -0.96
CA ASP A 51 -5.37 8.34 -0.49
C ASP A 51 -4.33 7.73 0.45
N THR A 52 -3.06 7.83 0.08
CA THR A 52 -1.92 7.29 0.83
C THR A 52 -1.26 8.33 1.73
N GLU A 53 -1.73 9.58 1.75
CA GLU A 53 -1.18 10.64 2.62
C GLU A 53 -1.16 10.27 4.11
N PRO A 54 -2.19 9.62 4.68
CA PRO A 54 -2.14 9.15 6.07
C PRO A 54 -1.03 8.13 6.32
N LEU A 55 -0.74 7.27 5.33
CA LEU A 55 0.34 6.28 5.42
C LEU A 55 1.70 6.96 5.36
N ARG A 56 1.85 7.99 4.52
CA ARG A 56 3.08 8.80 4.43
C ARG A 56 3.39 9.50 5.75
N LYS A 57 2.37 10.08 6.40
CA LYS A 57 2.51 10.68 7.73
C LYS A 57 2.91 9.66 8.78
N ALA A 58 2.28 8.48 8.78
CA ALA A 58 2.68 7.40 9.68
C ALA A 58 4.13 6.99 9.47
N ALA A 59 4.57 6.80 8.22
CA ALA A 59 5.97 6.49 7.89
C ALA A 59 6.95 7.58 8.35
N HIS A 60 6.59 8.85 8.21
CA HIS A 60 7.42 9.96 8.67
C HIS A 60 7.57 9.99 10.20
N GLU A 61 6.49 9.78 10.95
CA GLU A 61 6.55 9.68 12.41
C GLU A 61 7.35 8.45 12.86
N LEU A 62 7.25 7.33 12.13
CA LEU A 62 8.10 6.15 12.37
C LEU A 62 9.59 6.46 12.19
N ALA A 63 9.97 7.23 11.15
CA ALA A 63 11.36 7.63 10.93
C ALA A 63 11.90 8.55 12.05
N LYS A 64 11.05 9.43 12.60
CA LYS A 64 11.40 10.23 13.79
C LYS A 64 11.65 9.34 15.01
N GLN A 65 10.82 8.33 15.24
CA GLN A 65 11.04 7.39 16.35
C GLN A 65 12.35 6.61 16.18
N GLY A 66 12.68 6.18 14.96
CA GLY A 66 13.98 5.58 14.66
C GLY A 66 15.16 6.53 14.96
N THR A 67 15.00 7.81 14.66
CA THR A 67 16.01 8.85 14.97
C THR A 67 16.17 9.05 16.48
N ASN A 68 15.06 9.12 17.22
CA ASN A 68 15.06 9.22 18.69
C ASN A 68 15.77 8.02 19.32
N LEU A 69 15.50 6.81 18.82
CA LEU A 69 16.17 5.60 19.27
C LEU A 69 17.68 5.66 19.02
N ASN A 70 18.10 6.16 17.86
CA ASN A 70 19.52 6.32 17.55
C ASN A 70 20.21 7.34 18.47
N GLN A 71 19.53 8.44 18.79
CA GLN A 71 20.02 9.43 19.77
C GLN A 71 20.13 8.82 21.17
N PHE A 72 19.14 8.02 21.57
CA PHE A 72 19.15 7.31 22.84
C PHE A 72 20.33 6.34 22.94
N MET A 73 20.60 5.57 21.88
CA MET A 73 21.78 4.70 21.83
C MET A 73 23.10 5.49 21.92
N ARG A 74 23.19 6.65 21.26
CA ARG A 74 24.37 7.54 21.38
C ARG A 74 24.55 8.07 22.79
N PHE A 75 23.44 8.46 23.45
CA PHE A 75 23.46 8.89 24.84
C PHE A 75 24.03 7.78 25.75
N LEU A 76 23.52 6.56 25.62
CA LEU A 76 24.01 5.40 26.36
C LEU A 76 25.50 5.12 26.12
N ASN A 77 25.94 5.19 24.86
CA ASN A 77 27.35 5.02 24.51
C ASN A 77 28.26 6.12 25.07
N THR A 78 27.73 7.31 25.33
CA THR A 78 28.50 8.48 25.80
C THR A 78 28.62 8.51 27.32
N TYR A 79 27.50 8.33 28.03
CA TYR A 79 27.42 8.50 29.49
C TYR A 79 27.47 7.17 30.25
N GLY A 80 27.41 6.06 29.52
CA GLY A 80 27.37 4.72 30.10
C GLY A 80 26.02 4.40 30.74
N SER A 81 25.88 3.13 31.12
CA SER A 81 24.70 2.55 31.76
C SER A 81 24.30 3.21 33.08
N ASN A 82 25.27 3.72 33.83
CA ASN A 82 25.08 4.15 35.22
C ASN A 82 24.24 5.44 35.38
N ALA A 83 24.02 6.18 34.31
CA ALA A 83 23.20 7.39 34.29
C ALA A 83 21.71 7.11 34.01
N LEU A 84 21.34 5.84 33.81
CA LEU A 84 20.05 5.47 33.24
C LEU A 84 19.36 4.39 34.09
N ASP A 85 18.07 4.54 34.35
CA ASP A 85 17.26 3.45 34.87
C ASP A 85 17.03 2.43 33.75
N HIS A 86 17.73 1.31 33.84
CA HIS A 86 17.70 0.25 32.84
C HIS A 86 16.34 -0.42 32.69
N GLU A 87 15.60 -0.55 33.78
CA GLU A 87 14.28 -1.20 33.73
C GLU A 87 13.27 -0.27 33.06
N GLU A 88 13.30 1.02 33.40
CA GLU A 88 12.42 2.00 32.77
C GLU A 88 12.73 2.17 31.28
N ALA A 89 14.01 2.25 30.91
CA ALA A 89 14.43 2.31 29.51
C ALA A 89 14.03 1.06 28.71
N LYS A 90 14.24 -0.13 29.26
CA LYS A 90 13.85 -1.39 28.62
C LYS A 90 12.33 -1.49 28.46
N ALA A 91 11.56 -1.01 29.44
CA ALA A 91 10.10 -0.97 29.36
C ALA A 91 9.61 -0.01 28.27
N VAL A 92 10.22 1.18 28.14
CA VAL A 92 9.88 2.15 27.08
C VAL A 92 10.24 1.59 25.70
N LEU A 93 11.45 1.05 25.53
CA LEU A 93 11.88 0.43 24.28
C LEU A 93 11.01 -0.77 23.88
N GLY A 94 10.58 -1.58 24.85
CA GLY A 94 9.66 -2.68 24.61
C GLY A 94 8.31 -2.22 24.08
N LYS A 95 7.78 -1.11 24.61
CA LYS A 95 6.53 -0.50 24.11
C LYS A 95 6.68 0.04 22.69
N GLU A 96 7.80 0.69 22.39
CA GLU A 96 8.09 1.18 21.05
C GLU A 96 8.15 0.04 20.03
N VAL A 97 8.91 -1.04 20.33
CA VAL A 97 9.02 -2.22 19.45
C VAL A 97 7.66 -2.89 19.22
N ALA A 98 6.80 -2.96 20.24
CA ALA A 98 5.45 -3.49 20.11
C ALA A 98 4.61 -2.61 19.17
N ALA A 99 4.61 -1.30 19.36
CA ALA A 99 3.91 -0.35 18.50
C ALA A 99 4.40 -0.42 17.05
N PHE A 100 5.71 -0.56 16.83
CA PHE A 100 6.28 -0.77 15.50
C PHE A 100 5.74 -2.03 14.82
N SER A 101 5.67 -3.13 15.57
CA SER A 101 5.20 -4.41 15.05
C SER A 101 3.72 -4.35 14.68
N GLU A 102 2.88 -3.73 15.51
CA GLU A 102 1.44 -3.53 15.23
C GLU A 102 1.22 -2.69 13.96
N ILE A 103 1.99 -1.60 13.78
CA ILE A 103 1.88 -0.77 12.58
C ILE A 103 2.31 -1.54 11.33
N MET A 104 3.41 -2.30 11.40
CA MET A 104 3.88 -3.12 10.28
C MET A 104 2.87 -4.20 9.88
N GLU A 105 2.23 -4.84 10.86
CA GLU A 105 1.16 -5.81 10.60
C GLU A 105 -0.06 -5.16 9.95
N ALA A 106 -0.48 -3.98 10.43
CA ALA A 106 -1.60 -3.24 9.86
C ALA A 106 -1.32 -2.82 8.40
N LEU A 107 -0.11 -2.35 8.11
CA LEU A 107 0.33 -2.01 6.74
C LEU A 107 0.35 -3.24 5.83
N ALA A 108 0.85 -4.37 6.32
CA ALA A 108 0.85 -5.63 5.58
C ALA A 108 -0.57 -6.13 5.31
N ALA A 109 -1.48 -6.00 6.28
CA ALA A 109 -2.89 -6.35 6.11
C ALA A 109 -3.58 -5.46 5.07
N LEU A 110 -3.30 -4.15 5.09
CA LEU A 110 -3.82 -3.19 4.10
C LEU A 110 -3.34 -3.54 2.69
N ARG A 111 -2.05 -3.86 2.52
CA ARG A 111 -1.50 -4.27 1.22
C ARG A 111 -2.19 -5.53 0.69
N ARG A 112 -2.36 -6.56 1.53
CA ARG A 112 -3.07 -7.79 1.14
C ARG A 112 -4.52 -7.53 0.74
N GLU A 113 -5.22 -6.64 1.45
CA GLU A 113 -6.60 -6.28 1.13
C GLU A 113 -6.69 -5.47 -0.17
N ALA A 114 -5.74 -4.57 -0.43
CA ALA A 114 -5.64 -3.84 -1.69
C ALA A 114 -5.45 -4.80 -2.88
N ASP A 115 -4.53 -5.76 -2.76
CA ASP A 115 -4.29 -6.80 -3.78
C ASP A 115 -5.55 -7.64 -4.03
N ARG A 116 -6.25 -8.08 -2.96
CA ARG A 116 -7.51 -8.84 -3.06
C ARG A 116 -8.61 -8.08 -3.82
N ASN A 117 -8.66 -6.77 -3.66
CA ASN A 117 -9.72 -5.93 -4.24
C ASN A 117 -9.32 -5.25 -5.56
N ASN A 118 -8.16 -5.59 -6.14
CA ASN A 118 -7.60 -4.92 -7.32
C ASN A 118 -7.52 -3.39 -7.14
N VAL A 119 -7.18 -2.94 -5.93
CA VAL A 119 -6.98 -1.53 -5.62
C VAL A 119 -5.56 -1.15 -6.01
N HIS A 120 -5.42 -0.17 -6.88
CA HIS A 120 -4.11 0.35 -7.27
C HIS A 120 -3.60 1.31 -6.19
N LEU A 121 -2.60 0.86 -5.43
CA LEU A 121 -1.88 1.72 -4.50
C LEU A 121 -0.83 2.52 -5.26
N LYS A 122 -0.97 3.85 -5.30
CA LYS A 122 0.13 4.73 -5.69
C LYS A 122 1.07 4.86 -4.50
N ILE A 123 2.20 4.18 -4.59
CA ILE A 123 3.31 4.36 -3.67
C ILE A 123 4.25 5.34 -4.37
N GLU A 124 4.39 6.54 -3.83
CA GLU A 124 5.51 7.41 -4.19
C GLU A 124 6.75 6.84 -3.51
N ASP A 125 7.82 6.64 -4.27
CA ASP A 125 9.07 6.11 -3.73
C ASP A 125 9.54 7.00 -2.57
N PHE A 126 9.78 6.39 -1.42
CA PHE A 126 10.25 7.05 -0.21
C PHE A 126 11.66 7.65 -0.37
N ASP A 127 12.36 7.35 -1.47
CA ASP A 127 13.75 7.73 -1.74
C ASP A 127 13.93 9.16 -2.30
N ASN A 128 12.86 9.95 -2.47
CA ASN A 128 12.98 11.34 -2.94
C ASN A 128 13.12 12.38 -1.80
N ALA A 129 13.46 11.95 -0.59
CA ALA A 129 13.76 12.83 0.53
C ALA A 129 15.27 13.06 0.73
N GLU A 130 16.07 13.11 -0.35
CA GLU A 130 17.42 13.70 -0.33
C GLU A 130 17.69 14.41 -1.67
N ASN A 131 17.47 15.73 -1.68
CA ASN A 131 18.40 16.77 -2.18
C ASN A 131 17.64 18.08 -2.47
N ASP A 132 17.57 18.94 -1.45
CA ASP A 132 17.78 20.40 -1.55
C ASP A 132 18.21 20.95 -0.19
#